data_AF-W2RJ53-F1
#
_entry.id   AF-W2RJ53-F1
#
_cell.length_a   1.000
_cell.length_b   1.000
_cell.length_c   1.000
_cell.angle_alpha   90.00
_cell.angle_beta   90.00
_cell.angle_gamma   90.00
#
_symmetry.space_group_name_H-M   'P 1'
#
loop_
_entity.id
_entity.type
_entity.pdbx_description
1 polymer ?
#
loop_
_entity_poly.entity_id
_entity_poly.type
_entity_poly.pdbx_seq_one_letter_code
_entity_poly.pdbx_strand_id
1 'polypeptide(L)'
;MGVRPVEYFAGATREVIKTISEKCQVLGKMLDASRVKLHSAQEIAKDSIFTQTPLLHEMNRVFEQLQSTFVDPSMVGGEQGKTLFDFIDADTVQSLQQDALEQTKEVEELLATHQHAITRIEAIYKFFVTFDKTHNSNVGALVGEHRELASIGDEEAKSIEELYDAAVSFFVDMEQCDRFLLQYFTTINDIYPHYEVIFADVQLLFDELRSLRDFYLQFLASYQSVGTEMLRRRQHGAKVRQFIEETKAKLAQLEQEEITLRRTFCEEHARFLPSTLCPEIQSLPDRYTVALTDHTGDSVACEEAQ
;
A
#
# COMPACT_ATOMS: atom_id res chain seq x y z
N MET A 1 -70.54 -28.23 19.32
CA MET A 1 -70.39 -26.84 19.79
C MET A 1 -69.63 -26.11 18.69
N GLY A 2 -70.30 -25.23 17.94
CA GLY A 2 -69.63 -24.38 16.97
C GLY A 2 -69.00 -23.21 17.69
N VAL A 3 -67.72 -22.96 17.45
CA VAL A 3 -67.04 -21.72 17.88
C VAL A 3 -67.80 -20.54 17.28
N ARG A 4 -68.08 -19.49 18.06
CA ARG A 4 -68.77 -18.31 17.50
C ARG A 4 -67.81 -17.63 16.52
N PRO A 5 -68.27 -17.14 15.35
CA PRO A 5 -67.40 -16.50 14.35
C PRO A 5 -66.47 -15.42 14.94
N VAL A 6 -66.97 -14.65 15.91
CA VAL A 6 -66.21 -13.60 16.61
C VAL A 6 -65.03 -14.15 17.43
N GLU A 7 -65.19 -15.31 18.08
CA GLU A 7 -64.12 -15.97 18.83
C GLU A 7 -63.02 -16.47 17.89
N TYR A 8 -63.40 -16.94 16.70
CA TYR A 8 -62.47 -17.34 15.66
C TYR A 8 -61.66 -16.14 15.14
N PHE A 9 -62.32 -15.05 14.74
CA PHE A 9 -61.64 -13.85 14.24
C PHE A 9 -60.73 -13.23 15.31
N ALA A 10 -61.19 -13.11 16.55
CA ALA A 10 -60.36 -12.58 17.63
C ALA A 10 -59.09 -13.43 17.88
N GLY A 11 -59.23 -14.76 17.86
CA GLY A 11 -58.09 -15.68 17.98
C GLY A 11 -57.13 -15.58 16.79
N ALA A 12 -57.66 -15.61 15.56
CA ALA A 12 -56.84 -15.54 14.35
C ALA A 12 -56.12 -14.19 14.21
N THR A 13 -56.80 -13.08 14.49
CA THR A 13 -56.23 -11.73 14.51
C THR A 13 -55.07 -11.65 15.50
N ARG A 14 -55.22 -12.22 16.71
CA ARG A 14 -54.15 -12.24 17.72
C ARG A 14 -52.91 -12.97 17.23
N GLU A 15 -53.06 -14.14 16.60
CA GLU A 15 -51.92 -14.92 16.07
C GLU A 15 -51.22 -14.21 14.90
N VAL A 16 -51.97 -13.61 13.97
CA VAL A 16 -51.40 -12.86 12.85
C VAL A 16 -50.63 -11.63 13.34
N ILE A 17 -51.23 -10.85 14.26
CA ILE A 17 -50.56 -9.67 14.84
C ILE A 17 -49.29 -10.10 15.59
N LYS A 18 -49.36 -11.15 16.41
CA LYS A 18 -48.19 -11.68 17.12
C LYS A 18 -47.06 -12.03 16.14
N THR A 19 -47.39 -12.68 15.03
CA THR A 19 -46.42 -13.04 13.98
C THR A 19 -45.80 -11.81 13.33
N ILE A 20 -46.62 -10.78 13.02
CA ILE A 20 -46.14 -9.50 12.48
C ILE A 20 -45.18 -8.83 13.48
N SER A 21 -45.56 -8.73 14.75
CA SER A 21 -44.73 -8.09 15.78
C SER A 21 -43.41 -8.85 16.03
N GLU A 22 -43.43 -10.18 16.04
CA GLU A 22 -42.21 -11.01 16.14
C GLU A 22 -41.28 -10.78 14.93
N LYS A 23 -41.82 -10.76 13.71
CA LYS A 23 -41.05 -10.45 12.50
C LYS A 23 -40.47 -9.03 12.53
N CYS A 24 -41.25 -8.02 12.94
CA CYS A 24 -40.76 -6.65 13.16
C CYS A 24 -39.56 -6.64 14.11
N GLN A 25 -39.67 -7.32 15.26
CA GLN A 25 -38.62 -7.34 16.27
C GLN A 25 -37.33 -8.01 15.75
N VAL A 26 -37.45 -9.15 15.07
CA VAL A 26 -36.30 -9.86 14.48
C VAL A 26 -35.64 -9.00 13.41
N LEU A 27 -36.43 -8.44 12.49
CA LEU A 27 -35.93 -7.59 11.40
C LEU A 27 -35.21 -6.35 11.96
N GLY A 28 -35.76 -5.71 12.99
CA GLY A 28 -35.14 -4.57 13.65
C GLY A 28 -33.76 -4.89 14.21
N LYS A 29 -33.62 -6.02 14.92
CA LYS A 29 -32.33 -6.48 15.46
C LYS A 29 -31.32 -6.77 14.34
N MET A 30 -31.75 -7.40 13.26
CA MET A 30 -30.88 -7.71 12.11
C MET A 30 -30.43 -6.45 11.37
N LEU A 31 -31.33 -5.47 11.22
CA LEU A 31 -31.02 -4.17 10.61
C LEU A 31 -30.00 -3.40 11.45
N ASP A 32 -30.19 -3.33 12.77
CA ASP A 32 -29.26 -2.64 13.66
C ASP A 32 -27.88 -3.31 13.66
N ALA A 33 -27.82 -4.65 13.70
CA ALA A 33 -26.56 -5.38 13.59
C ALA A 33 -25.86 -5.09 12.25
N SER A 34 -26.60 -5.02 11.15
CA SER A 34 -26.04 -4.71 9.82
C SER A 34 -25.53 -3.27 9.74
N ARG A 35 -26.23 -2.31 10.34
CA ARG A 35 -25.79 -0.91 10.43
C ARG A 35 -24.48 -0.75 11.19
N VAL A 36 -24.35 -1.41 12.34
CA VAL A 36 -23.11 -1.39 13.13
C VAL A 36 -21.94 -1.90 12.30
N LYS A 37 -22.14 -2.99 11.56
CA LYS A 37 -21.09 -3.55 10.71
C LYS A 37 -20.75 -2.65 9.52
N LEU A 38 -21.75 -2.07 8.84
CA LEU A 38 -21.48 -1.08 7.77
C LEU A 38 -20.69 0.10 8.31
N HIS A 39 -21.10 0.68 9.44
CA HIS A 39 -20.38 1.78 10.05
C HIS A 39 -18.94 1.40 10.40
N SER A 40 -18.72 0.21 10.96
CA SER A 40 -17.36 -0.29 11.22
C SER A 40 -16.53 -0.39 9.94
N ALA A 41 -17.11 -0.91 8.86
CA ALA A 41 -16.41 -1.01 7.57
C ALA A 41 -16.11 0.37 6.96
N GLN A 42 -17.03 1.33 7.08
CA GLN A 42 -16.84 2.70 6.63
C GLN A 42 -15.69 3.40 7.38
N GLU A 43 -15.63 3.25 8.70
CA GLU A 43 -14.55 3.84 9.50
C GLU A 43 -13.20 3.19 9.16
N ILE A 44 -13.13 1.87 9.02
CA ILE A 44 -11.90 1.18 8.60
C ILE A 44 -11.43 1.67 7.23
N ALA A 45 -12.33 1.72 6.24
CA ALA A 45 -12.00 2.19 4.90
C ALA A 45 -11.53 3.66 4.90
N LYS A 46 -12.18 4.51 5.68
CA LYS A 46 -11.79 5.92 5.79
C LYS A 46 -10.42 6.11 6.43
N ASP A 47 -10.19 5.47 7.58
CA ASP A 47 -8.97 5.66 8.37
C ASP A 47 -7.77 4.96 7.75
N SER A 48 -8.00 3.78 7.14
CA SER A 48 -6.91 2.94 6.64
C SER A 48 -6.73 3.02 5.13
N ILE A 49 -7.75 3.32 4.34
CA ILE A 49 -7.62 3.29 2.86
C ILE A 49 -7.67 4.71 2.28
N PHE A 50 -8.77 5.42 2.49
CA PHE A 50 -8.99 6.73 1.85
C PHE A 50 -8.04 7.82 2.36
N THR A 51 -7.53 7.68 3.60
CA THR A 51 -6.48 8.55 4.13
C THR A 51 -5.16 8.38 3.38
N GLN A 52 -4.94 7.22 2.73
CA GLN A 52 -3.72 6.92 1.98
C GLN A 52 -3.77 7.36 0.50
N THR A 53 -4.95 7.68 -0.05
CA THR A 53 -5.11 8.14 -1.45
C THR A 53 -4.17 9.29 -1.89
N PRO A 54 -3.79 10.25 -1.04
CA PRO A 54 -2.78 11.26 -1.40
C PRO A 54 -1.42 10.68 -1.80
N LEU A 55 -1.07 9.47 -1.34
CA LEU A 55 0.19 8.79 -1.67
C LEU A 55 0.39 8.63 -3.18
N LEU A 56 -0.68 8.37 -3.94
CA LEU A 56 -0.60 8.23 -5.40
C LEU A 56 -0.15 9.53 -6.07
N HIS A 57 -0.61 10.67 -5.55
CA HIS A 57 -0.20 11.98 -6.03
C HIS A 57 1.25 12.29 -5.63
N GLU A 58 1.65 11.88 -4.43
CA GLU A 58 3.05 12.01 -3.98
C GLU A 58 3.99 11.17 -4.85
N MET A 59 3.62 9.94 -5.19
CA MET A 59 4.41 9.09 -6.08
C MET A 59 4.58 9.74 -7.46
N ASN A 60 3.50 10.28 -8.03
CA ASN A 60 3.58 10.99 -9.32
C ASN A 60 4.53 12.19 -9.25
N ARG A 61 4.52 12.95 -8.14
CA ARG A 61 5.48 14.05 -7.93
C ARG A 61 6.92 13.56 -7.88
N VAL A 62 7.18 12.41 -7.24
CA VAL A 62 8.52 11.81 -7.23
C VAL A 62 8.94 11.40 -8.64
N PHE A 63 8.03 10.85 -9.44
CA PHE A 63 8.30 10.49 -10.82
C PHE A 63 8.61 11.71 -11.69
N GLU A 64 7.84 12.80 -11.54
CA GLU A 64 8.14 14.08 -12.20
C GLU A 64 9.52 14.63 -11.81
N GLN A 65 9.91 14.50 -10.54
CA GLN A 65 11.25 14.89 -10.08
C GLN A 65 12.35 14.03 -10.71
N LEU A 66 12.14 12.72 -10.82
CA LEU A 66 13.08 11.80 -11.46
C LEU A 66 13.23 12.10 -12.96
N GLN A 67 12.13 12.41 -13.65
CA GLN A 67 12.11 12.79 -15.07
C GLN A 67 12.78 14.14 -15.33
N SER A 68 12.69 15.08 -14.40
CA SER A 68 13.32 16.40 -14.53
C SER A 68 14.79 16.43 -14.10
N THR A 69 15.28 15.37 -13.46
CA THR A 69 16.67 15.28 -12.99
C THR A 69 17.56 14.59 -14.02
N PHE A 70 18.35 15.40 -14.75
CA PHE A 70 19.31 14.89 -15.74
C PHE A 70 20.51 14.21 -15.09
N VAL A 71 20.97 13.14 -15.74
CA VAL A 71 22.18 12.42 -15.36
C VAL A 71 23.39 12.99 -16.08
N ASP A 72 24.50 13.19 -15.35
CA ASP A 72 25.75 13.66 -15.94
C ASP A 72 26.23 12.62 -16.99
N PRO A 73 26.44 13.00 -18.27
CA PRO A 73 26.89 12.08 -19.31
C PRO A 73 28.16 11.32 -18.95
N SER A 74 29.05 11.91 -18.14
CA SER A 74 30.28 11.24 -17.68
C SER A 74 30.03 10.04 -16.76
N MET A 75 28.83 9.92 -16.20
CA MET A 75 28.41 8.81 -15.36
C MET A 75 27.71 7.70 -16.14
N VAL A 76 27.27 7.97 -17.37
CA VAL A 76 26.47 7.07 -18.21
C VAL A 76 27.15 6.79 -19.56
N GLY A 77 28.47 6.62 -19.56
CA GLY A 77 29.22 6.26 -20.76
C GLY A 77 29.18 7.30 -21.89
N GLY A 78 28.83 8.55 -21.59
CA GLY A 78 28.72 9.64 -22.56
C GLY A 78 27.32 9.83 -23.17
N GLU A 79 26.34 9.02 -22.78
CA GLU A 79 24.95 9.19 -23.24
C GLU A 79 24.37 10.53 -22.76
N GLN A 80 23.70 11.25 -23.68
CA GLN A 80 23.10 12.55 -23.39
C GLN A 80 21.58 12.42 -23.21
N GLY A 81 21.00 13.32 -22.42
CA GLY A 81 19.55 13.40 -22.23
C GLY A 81 18.96 12.34 -21.32
N LYS A 82 19.77 11.46 -20.73
CA LYS A 82 19.32 10.52 -19.70
C LYS A 82 18.91 11.24 -18.43
N THR A 83 17.86 10.74 -17.82
CA THR A 83 17.27 11.22 -16.57
C THR A 83 17.33 10.11 -15.52
N LEU A 84 17.13 10.43 -14.25
CA LEU A 84 17.08 9.38 -13.22
C LEU A 84 15.91 8.41 -13.42
N PHE A 85 14.85 8.86 -14.11
CA PHE A 85 13.71 8.03 -14.46
C PHE A 85 14.07 6.90 -15.42
N ASP A 86 15.10 7.05 -16.26
CA ASP A 86 15.54 5.98 -17.18
C ASP A 86 16.18 4.78 -16.45
N PHE A 87 16.44 4.91 -15.15
CA PHE A 87 17.09 3.89 -14.31
C PHE A 87 16.15 3.24 -13.30
N ILE A 88 14.85 3.52 -13.39
CA ILE A 88 13.83 2.89 -12.54
C ILE A 88 12.88 2.04 -13.38
N ASP A 89 12.27 1.05 -12.74
CA ASP A 89 11.17 0.27 -13.33
C ASP A 89 9.84 1.00 -13.12
N ALA A 90 9.59 2.02 -13.94
CA ALA A 90 8.40 2.85 -13.84
C ALA A 90 7.10 2.10 -14.21
N ASP A 91 7.19 1.14 -15.12
CA ASP A 91 6.02 0.38 -15.60
C ASP A 91 5.44 -0.47 -14.47
N THR A 92 6.29 -1.15 -13.69
CA THR A 92 5.85 -1.92 -12.52
C THR A 92 5.18 -1.03 -11.48
N VAL A 93 5.74 0.15 -11.18
CA VAL A 93 5.16 1.07 -10.20
C VAL A 93 3.83 1.64 -10.67
N GLN A 94 3.71 1.99 -11.95
CA GLN A 94 2.45 2.47 -12.52
C GLN A 94 1.37 1.40 -12.47
N SER A 95 1.72 0.13 -12.70
CA SER A 95 0.80 -1.01 -12.51
C SER A 95 0.29 -1.06 -11.07
N LEU A 96 1.19 -0.97 -10.07
CA LEU A 96 0.79 -0.99 -8.66
C LEU A 96 -0.09 0.22 -8.28
N GLN A 97 0.18 1.41 -8.84
CA GLN A 97 -0.67 2.57 -8.64
C GLN A 97 -2.07 2.37 -9.22
N GLN A 98 -2.17 1.74 -10.39
CA GLN A 98 -3.44 1.42 -11.03
C GLN A 98 -4.21 0.38 -10.22
N ASP A 99 -3.54 -0.68 -9.77
CA ASP A 99 -4.15 -1.70 -8.90
C ASP A 99 -4.70 -1.07 -7.61
N ALA A 100 -3.97 -0.12 -7.02
CA ALA A 100 -4.41 0.57 -5.81
C ALA A 100 -5.67 1.41 -6.05
N LEU A 101 -5.76 2.08 -7.20
CA LEU A 101 -6.95 2.83 -7.60
C LEU A 101 -8.15 1.90 -7.81
N GLU A 102 -7.94 0.78 -8.51
CA GLU A 102 -9.01 -0.18 -8.81
C GLU A 102 -9.55 -0.82 -7.54
N GLN A 103 -8.68 -1.30 -6.64
CA GLN A 103 -9.12 -1.90 -5.39
C GLN A 103 -9.77 -0.87 -4.44
N THR A 104 -9.27 0.38 -4.41
CA THR A 104 -9.92 1.46 -3.64
C THR A 104 -11.34 1.71 -4.16
N LYS A 105 -11.53 1.70 -5.48
CA LYS A 105 -12.85 1.85 -6.10
C LYS A 105 -13.76 0.66 -5.80
N GLU A 106 -13.23 -0.56 -5.82
CA GLU A 106 -14.00 -1.75 -5.44
C GLU A 106 -14.49 -1.67 -3.98
N VAL A 107 -13.66 -1.17 -3.06
CA VAL A 107 -14.09 -0.88 -1.68
C VAL A 107 -15.26 0.10 -1.64
N GLU A 108 -15.19 1.20 -2.40
CA GLU A 108 -16.29 2.17 -2.49
C GLU A 108 -17.58 1.53 -3.03
N GLU A 109 -17.48 0.70 -4.06
CA GLU A 109 -18.61 -0.02 -4.66
C GLU A 109 -19.25 -1.02 -3.68
N LEU A 110 -18.45 -1.75 -2.90
CA LEU A 110 -18.92 -2.65 -1.85
C LEU A 110 -19.63 -1.89 -0.73
N LEU A 111 -19.07 -0.77 -0.26
CA LEU A 111 -19.68 0.09 0.75
C LEU A 111 -21.00 0.68 0.25
N ALA A 112 -21.04 1.14 -1.00
CA ALA A 112 -22.26 1.66 -1.62
C ALA A 112 -23.34 0.59 -1.77
N THR A 113 -22.97 -0.63 -2.16
CA THR A 113 -23.89 -1.77 -2.29
C THR A 113 -24.45 -2.18 -0.94
N HIS A 114 -23.61 -2.26 0.10
CA HIS A 114 -24.04 -2.55 1.47
C HIS A 114 -24.98 -1.45 2.00
N GLN A 115 -24.62 -0.17 1.80
CA GLN A 115 -25.47 0.96 2.17
C GLN A 115 -26.82 0.92 1.47
N HIS A 116 -26.84 0.61 0.16
CA HIS A 116 -28.07 0.47 -0.60
C HIS A 116 -28.97 -0.63 -0.02
N ALA A 117 -28.41 -1.82 0.23
CA ALA A 117 -29.16 -2.93 0.83
C ALA A 117 -29.76 -2.55 2.19
N ILE A 118 -29.00 -1.88 3.07
CA ILE A 118 -29.50 -1.38 4.36
C ILE A 118 -30.64 -0.38 4.16
N THR A 119 -30.51 0.58 3.23
CA THR A 119 -31.57 1.57 2.96
C THR A 119 -32.86 0.91 2.48
N ARG A 120 -32.75 -0.15 1.66
CA ARG A 120 -33.93 -0.92 1.20
C ARG A 120 -34.57 -1.72 2.33
N ILE A 121 -33.77 -2.38 3.17
CA ILE A 121 -34.26 -3.09 4.36
C ILE A 121 -34.93 -2.11 5.33
N GLU A 122 -34.36 -0.93 5.54
CA GLU A 122 -34.95 0.11 6.39
C GLU A 122 -36.30 0.59 5.88
N ALA A 123 -36.46 0.75 4.56
CA ALA A 123 -37.75 1.11 3.98
C ALA A 123 -38.81 0.03 4.24
N ILE A 124 -38.45 -1.25 4.09
CA ILE A 124 -39.32 -2.39 4.39
C ILE A 124 -39.64 -2.46 5.89
N TYR A 125 -38.65 -2.27 6.75
CA TYR A 125 -38.85 -2.24 8.20
C TYR A 125 -39.78 -1.09 8.63
N LYS A 126 -39.62 0.10 8.03
CA LYS A 126 -40.53 1.23 8.26
C LYS A 126 -41.96 0.89 7.84
N PHE A 127 -42.14 0.21 6.71
CA PHE A 127 -43.44 -0.31 6.29
C PHE A 127 -43.99 -1.30 7.34
N PHE A 128 -43.19 -2.25 7.83
CA PHE A 128 -43.62 -3.21 8.86
C PHE A 128 -44.13 -2.52 10.13
N VAL A 129 -43.41 -1.51 10.61
CA VAL A 129 -43.76 -0.73 11.80
C VAL A 129 -45.01 0.16 11.60
N THR A 130 -45.40 0.48 10.37
CA THR A 130 -46.61 1.29 10.13
C THR A 130 -47.90 0.57 10.54
N PHE A 131 -47.93 -0.76 10.45
CA PHE A 131 -49.07 -1.55 10.90
C PHE A 131 -49.24 -1.46 12.42
N ASP A 132 -48.15 -1.69 13.17
CA ASP A 132 -48.15 -1.56 14.62
C ASP A 132 -48.60 -0.15 15.04
N LYS A 133 -48.12 0.91 14.37
CA LYS A 133 -48.51 2.29 14.70
C LYS A 133 -49.99 2.58 14.40
N THR A 134 -50.51 2.08 13.28
CA THR A 134 -51.88 2.35 12.84
C THR A 134 -52.91 1.59 13.68
N HIS A 135 -52.57 0.38 14.11
CA HIS A 135 -53.52 -0.52 14.76
C HIS A 135 -53.25 -0.76 16.26
N ASN A 136 -52.21 -0.15 16.85
CA ASN A 136 -51.82 -0.38 18.25
C ASN A 136 -52.97 -0.26 19.26
N SER A 137 -53.85 0.73 19.08
CA SER A 137 -55.00 0.97 19.95
C SER A 137 -56.03 -0.17 19.88
N ASN A 138 -56.23 -0.74 18.68
CA ASN A 138 -57.19 -1.81 18.44
C ASN A 138 -56.62 -3.16 18.87
N VAL A 139 -55.30 -3.37 18.66
CA VAL A 139 -54.57 -4.52 19.17
C VAL A 139 -54.59 -4.56 20.70
N GLY A 140 -54.32 -3.43 21.36
CA GLY A 140 -54.37 -3.32 22.83
C GLY A 140 -55.73 -3.67 23.42
N ALA A 141 -56.83 -3.33 22.72
CA ALA A 141 -58.19 -3.67 23.13
C ALA A 141 -58.52 -5.18 22.99
N LEU A 142 -57.84 -5.90 22.08
CA LEU A 142 -57.99 -7.33 21.80
C LEU A 142 -57.06 -8.24 22.62
N VAL A 143 -55.92 -7.71 23.06
CA VAL A 143 -54.88 -8.43 23.81
C VAL A 143 -55.11 -8.37 25.33
N GLY A 144 -56.03 -7.55 25.83
CA GLY A 144 -56.46 -7.59 27.23
C GLY A 144 -56.92 -9.00 27.63
N GLU A 145 -56.09 -9.71 28.40
CA GLU A 145 -56.17 -11.15 28.64
C GLU A 145 -57.49 -11.65 29.29
N HIS A 146 -58.39 -10.76 29.70
CA HIS A 146 -59.59 -11.09 30.49
C HIS A 146 -60.90 -10.43 30.01
N ARG A 147 -61.02 -10.06 28.74
CA ARG A 147 -62.35 -9.62 28.24
C ARG A 147 -63.23 -10.84 27.98
N GLU A 148 -64.33 -10.97 28.74
CA GLU A 148 -65.33 -12.01 28.52
C GLU A 148 -65.90 -11.86 27.10
N LEU A 149 -65.41 -12.68 26.16
CA LEU A 149 -65.83 -12.76 24.75
C LEU A 149 -67.35 -12.97 24.59
N ALA A 150 -68.03 -13.37 25.67
CA ALA A 150 -69.47 -13.53 25.76
C ALA A 150 -70.28 -12.22 25.72
N SER A 151 -69.63 -11.05 25.85
CA SER A 151 -70.29 -9.73 25.94
C SER A 151 -69.99 -8.77 24.77
N ILE A 152 -69.35 -9.26 23.71
CA ILE A 152 -68.98 -8.45 22.53
C ILE A 152 -70.26 -8.06 21.78
N GLY A 153 -70.51 -6.75 21.66
CA GLY A 153 -71.60 -6.21 20.84
C GLY A 153 -71.28 -6.30 19.34
N ASP A 154 -72.31 -6.25 18.49
CA ASP A 154 -72.16 -6.37 17.02
C ASP A 154 -71.18 -5.34 16.42
N GLU A 155 -71.06 -4.13 16.99
CA GLU A 155 -70.09 -3.12 16.55
C GLU A 155 -68.63 -3.51 16.85
N GLU A 156 -68.38 -4.14 17.99
CA GLU A 156 -67.04 -4.63 18.34
C GLU A 156 -66.67 -5.85 17.49
N ALA A 157 -67.63 -6.74 17.21
CA ALA A 157 -67.44 -7.86 16.30
C ALA A 157 -67.02 -7.40 14.89
N LYS A 158 -67.67 -6.35 14.37
CA LYS A 158 -67.33 -5.77 13.07
C LYS A 158 -65.93 -5.12 13.06
N SER A 159 -65.56 -4.43 14.12
CA SER A 159 -64.21 -3.85 14.28
C SER A 159 -63.11 -4.93 14.30
N ILE A 160 -63.38 -6.09 14.91
CA ILE A 160 -62.46 -7.23 14.94
C ILE A 160 -62.31 -7.85 13.55
N GLU A 161 -63.39 -7.96 12.78
CA GLU A 161 -63.38 -8.45 11.40
C GLU A 161 -62.60 -7.49 10.47
N GLU A 162 -62.85 -6.19 10.56
CA GLU A 162 -62.10 -5.17 9.79
C GLU A 162 -60.60 -5.20 10.13
N LEU A 163 -60.25 -5.38 11.40
CA LEU A 163 -58.85 -5.53 11.81
C LEU A 163 -58.23 -6.84 11.32
N TYR A 164 -59.00 -7.95 11.32
CA TYR A 164 -58.55 -9.21 10.78
C TYR A 164 -58.20 -9.08 9.29
N ASP A 165 -59.11 -8.50 8.50
CA ASP A 165 -58.91 -8.30 7.07
C ASP A 165 -57.70 -7.41 6.79
N ALA A 166 -57.54 -6.32 7.56
CA ALA A 166 -56.36 -5.46 7.49
C ALA A 166 -55.08 -6.22 7.84
N ALA A 167 -55.08 -7.04 8.91
CA ALA A 167 -53.95 -7.84 9.34
C ALA A 167 -53.55 -8.90 8.30
N VAL A 168 -54.53 -9.58 7.70
CA VAL A 168 -54.30 -10.58 6.65
C VAL A 168 -53.77 -9.92 5.39
N SER A 169 -54.36 -8.81 4.94
CA SER A 169 -53.85 -8.06 3.79
C SER A 169 -52.41 -7.62 4.00
N PHE A 170 -52.11 -7.08 5.19
CA PHE A 170 -50.75 -6.67 5.55
C PHE A 170 -49.78 -7.84 5.60
N PHE A 171 -50.21 -8.98 6.15
CA PHE A 171 -49.41 -10.19 6.19
C PHE A 171 -49.02 -10.68 4.78
N VAL A 172 -49.93 -10.59 3.81
CA VAL A 172 -49.64 -10.92 2.40
C VAL A 172 -48.59 -9.97 1.82
N ASP A 173 -48.67 -8.67 2.09
CA ASP A 173 -47.65 -7.70 1.65
C ASP A 173 -46.28 -7.98 2.32
N MET A 174 -46.29 -8.37 3.59
CA MET A 174 -45.09 -8.75 4.34
C MET A 174 -44.39 -9.97 3.72
N GLU A 175 -45.14 -11.01 3.31
CA GLU A 175 -44.59 -12.18 2.62
C GLU A 175 -43.99 -11.82 1.24
N GLN A 176 -44.52 -10.80 0.56
CA GLN A 176 -43.88 -10.30 -0.67
C GLN A 176 -42.56 -9.60 -0.37
N CYS A 177 -42.50 -8.83 0.72
CA CYS A 177 -41.28 -8.20 1.19
C CYS A 177 -40.19 -9.20 1.60
N ASP A 178 -40.55 -10.37 2.15
CA ASP A 178 -39.59 -11.36 2.63
C ASP A 178 -38.62 -11.85 1.54
N ARG A 179 -39.07 -11.96 0.29
CA ARG A 179 -38.17 -12.31 -0.83
C ARG A 179 -37.09 -11.26 -1.06
N PHE A 180 -37.46 -9.98 -0.95
CA PHE A 180 -36.51 -8.88 -1.08
C PHE A 180 -35.59 -8.80 0.12
N LEU A 181 -36.11 -8.98 1.34
CA LEU A 181 -35.32 -9.03 2.55
C LEU A 181 -34.26 -10.14 2.48
N LEU A 182 -34.66 -11.34 2.07
CA LEU A 182 -33.73 -12.45 1.87
C LEU A 182 -32.62 -12.06 0.89
N GLN A 183 -32.98 -11.50 -0.27
CA GLN A 183 -31.98 -11.06 -1.25
C GLN A 183 -31.00 -10.03 -0.67
N TYR A 184 -31.49 -8.98 0.00
CA TYR A 184 -30.61 -7.96 0.57
C TYR A 184 -29.73 -8.50 1.70
N PHE A 185 -30.26 -9.38 2.57
CA PHE A 185 -29.45 -10.01 3.61
C PHE A 185 -28.41 -10.99 3.05
N THR A 186 -28.74 -11.73 1.99
CA THR A 186 -27.76 -12.55 1.28
C THR A 186 -26.65 -11.66 0.72
N THR A 187 -26.99 -10.58 0.01
CA THR A 187 -25.99 -9.62 -0.49
C THR A 187 -25.10 -9.08 0.63
N ILE A 188 -25.68 -8.68 1.76
CA ILE A 188 -24.91 -8.18 2.93
C ILE A 188 -23.98 -9.26 3.48
N ASN A 189 -24.46 -10.51 3.61
CA ASN A 189 -23.68 -11.62 4.11
C ASN A 189 -22.53 -12.00 3.16
N ASP A 190 -22.75 -11.90 1.86
CA ASP A 190 -21.72 -12.13 0.84
C ASP A 190 -20.65 -11.05 0.88
N ILE A 191 -21.01 -9.79 1.15
CA ILE A 191 -20.06 -8.67 1.22
C ILE A 191 -19.11 -8.78 2.44
N TYR A 192 -19.53 -9.37 3.57
CA TYR A 192 -18.71 -9.34 4.78
C TYR A 192 -17.34 -10.01 4.66
N PRO A 193 -17.22 -11.26 4.15
CA PRO A 193 -15.91 -11.86 3.91
C PRO A 193 -15.07 -11.05 2.92
N HIS A 194 -15.70 -10.33 1.99
CA HIS A 194 -14.98 -9.53 1.00
C HIS A 194 -14.31 -8.32 1.65
N TYR A 195 -14.91 -7.70 2.67
CA TYR A 195 -14.26 -6.60 3.41
C TYR A 195 -12.93 -7.02 4.04
N GLU A 196 -12.89 -8.18 4.70
CA GLU A 196 -11.67 -8.63 5.38
C GLU A 196 -10.52 -8.83 4.41
N VAL A 197 -10.80 -9.43 3.25
CA VAL A 197 -9.80 -9.69 2.21
C VAL A 197 -9.37 -8.37 1.55
N ILE A 198 -10.32 -7.59 1.03
CA ILE A 198 -10.00 -6.39 0.27
C ILE A 198 -9.32 -5.32 1.14
N PHE A 199 -9.68 -5.19 2.41
CA PHE A 199 -9.02 -4.24 3.30
C PHE A 199 -7.57 -4.62 3.56
N ALA A 200 -7.28 -5.92 3.72
CA ALA A 200 -5.92 -6.39 3.90
C ALA A 200 -5.09 -6.19 2.62
N ASP A 201 -5.65 -6.54 1.46
CA ASP A 201 -4.96 -6.43 0.17
C ASP A 201 -4.64 -4.97 -0.17
N VAL A 202 -5.62 -4.07 -0.03
CA VAL A 202 -5.44 -2.64 -0.28
C VAL A 202 -4.40 -2.05 0.69
N GLN A 203 -4.43 -2.44 1.96
CA GLN A 203 -3.47 -1.96 2.95
C GLN A 203 -2.04 -2.36 2.57
N LEU A 204 -1.83 -3.64 2.22
CA LEU A 204 -0.53 -4.14 1.79
C LEU A 204 -0.01 -3.40 0.55
N LEU A 205 -0.89 -3.15 -0.41
CA LEU A 205 -0.56 -2.46 -1.65
C LEU A 205 -0.14 -1.01 -1.39
N PHE A 206 -0.86 -0.28 -0.54
CA PHE A 206 -0.45 1.08 -0.17
C PHE A 206 0.84 1.11 0.68
N ASP A 207 1.08 0.10 1.51
CA ASP A 207 2.33 -0.03 2.26
C ASP A 207 3.52 -0.25 1.32
N GLU A 208 3.36 -1.07 0.28
CA GLU A 208 4.37 -1.28 -0.77
C GLU A 208 4.63 0.02 -1.56
N LEU A 209 3.57 0.70 -2.01
CA LEU A 209 3.70 2.01 -2.67
C LEU A 209 4.40 3.04 -1.78
N ARG A 210 4.15 3.02 -0.46
CA ARG A 210 4.83 3.92 0.47
C ARG A 210 6.32 3.60 0.54
N SER A 211 6.67 2.32 0.63
CA SER A 211 8.05 1.88 0.63
C SER A 211 8.78 2.30 -0.65
N LEU A 212 8.14 2.14 -1.81
CA LEU A 212 8.68 2.56 -3.11
C LEU A 212 8.88 4.08 -3.19
N ARG A 213 7.92 4.87 -2.70
CA ARG A 213 8.06 6.34 -2.64
C ARG A 213 9.28 6.72 -1.82
N ASP A 214 9.43 6.14 -0.64
CA ASP A 214 10.53 6.44 0.28
C ASP A 214 11.87 6.02 -0.31
N PHE A 215 11.90 4.86 -0.98
CA PHE A 215 13.07 4.40 -1.73
C PHE A 215 13.47 5.40 -2.82
N TYR A 216 12.54 5.89 -3.62
CA TYR A 216 12.85 6.82 -4.71
C TYR A 216 13.24 8.22 -4.22
N LEU A 217 12.64 8.70 -3.11
CA LEU A 217 13.10 9.91 -2.43
C LEU A 217 14.54 9.77 -1.94
N GLN A 218 14.87 8.61 -1.36
CA GLN A 218 16.24 8.33 -0.91
C GLN A 218 17.20 8.17 -2.10
N PHE A 219 16.75 7.61 -3.22
CA PHE A 219 17.52 7.52 -4.46
C PHE A 219 17.87 8.90 -4.99
N LEU A 220 16.89 9.82 -5.07
CA LEU A 220 17.10 11.22 -5.44
C LEU A 220 18.14 11.90 -4.54
N ALA A 221 17.96 11.80 -3.22
CA ALA A 221 18.89 12.38 -2.24
C ALA A 221 20.31 11.79 -2.36
N SER A 222 20.40 10.48 -2.59
CA SER A 222 21.69 9.80 -2.74
C SER A 222 22.39 10.22 -4.04
N TYR A 223 21.66 10.39 -5.14
CA TYR A 223 22.21 10.86 -6.41
C TYR A 223 22.88 12.24 -6.29
N GLN A 224 22.27 13.16 -5.52
CA GLN A 224 22.86 14.49 -5.26
C GLN A 224 24.25 14.41 -4.61
N SER A 225 24.53 13.35 -3.84
CA SER A 225 25.84 13.14 -3.21
C SER A 225 26.89 12.51 -4.14
N VAL A 226 26.48 11.94 -5.28
CA VAL A 226 27.42 11.25 -6.18
C VAL A 226 28.39 12.22 -6.83
N GLY A 227 27.93 13.42 -7.20
CA GLY A 227 28.80 14.44 -7.80
C GLY A 227 29.96 14.84 -6.89
N THR A 228 29.70 15.03 -5.58
CA THR A 228 30.74 15.39 -4.61
C THR A 228 31.71 14.23 -4.37
N GLU A 229 31.22 12.99 -4.31
CA GLU A 229 32.06 11.80 -4.19
C GLU A 229 32.95 11.60 -5.43
N MET A 230 32.41 11.82 -6.64
CA MET A 230 33.19 11.74 -7.87
C MET A 230 34.28 12.81 -7.94
N LEU A 231 34.00 14.04 -7.52
CA LEU A 231 34.99 15.09 -7.41
C LEU A 231 36.09 14.71 -6.40
N ARG A 232 35.71 14.19 -5.23
CA ARG A 232 36.67 13.73 -4.20
C ARG A 232 37.62 12.68 -4.76
N ARG A 233 37.10 11.68 -5.49
CA ARG A 233 37.91 10.64 -6.15
C ARG A 233 38.86 11.22 -7.19
N ARG A 234 38.41 12.17 -8.03
CA ARG A 234 39.26 12.85 -9.02
C ARG A 234 40.40 13.62 -8.34
N GLN A 235 40.10 14.36 -7.26
CA GLN A 235 41.10 15.11 -6.50
C GLN A 235 42.12 14.19 -5.83
N HIS A 236 41.67 13.07 -5.24
CA HIS A 236 42.58 12.08 -4.68
C HIS A 236 43.49 11.49 -5.75
N GLY A 237 42.94 11.07 -6.90
CA GLY A 237 43.73 10.57 -8.02
C GLY A 237 44.74 11.59 -8.55
N ALA A 238 44.38 12.87 -8.60
CA ALA A 238 45.30 13.94 -8.99
C ALA A 238 46.46 14.11 -7.99
N LYS A 239 46.16 14.10 -6.68
CA LYS A 239 47.18 14.17 -5.62
C LYS A 239 48.14 12.99 -5.67
N VAL A 240 47.63 11.78 -5.86
CA VAL A 240 48.46 10.57 -5.98
C VAL A 240 49.35 10.65 -7.21
N ARG A 241 48.82 11.06 -8.37
CA ARG A 241 49.64 11.26 -9.58
C ARG A 241 50.73 12.31 -9.37
N GLN A 242 50.41 13.42 -8.75
CA GLN A 242 51.40 14.46 -8.43
C GLN A 242 52.52 13.91 -7.55
N PHE A 243 52.18 13.20 -6.47
CA PHE A 243 53.17 12.60 -5.58
C PHE A 243 54.07 11.58 -6.29
N ILE A 244 53.51 10.77 -7.19
CA ILE A 244 54.27 9.82 -8.01
C ILE A 244 55.27 10.57 -8.90
N GLU A 245 54.84 11.63 -9.59
CA GLU A 245 55.73 12.41 -10.45
C GLU A 245 56.82 13.15 -9.67
N GLU A 246 56.50 13.70 -8.50
CA GLU A 246 57.49 14.29 -7.58
C GLU A 246 58.52 13.24 -7.11
N THR A 247 58.06 12.03 -6.79
CA THR A 247 58.92 10.92 -6.37
C THR A 247 59.83 10.45 -7.51
N LYS A 248 59.30 10.30 -8.73
CA LYS A 248 60.09 9.97 -9.93
C LYS A 248 61.15 11.02 -10.21
N ALA A 249 60.80 12.30 -10.13
CA ALA A 249 61.74 13.40 -10.31
C ALA A 249 62.87 13.36 -9.28
N LYS A 250 62.54 13.08 -8.01
CA LYS A 250 63.53 12.95 -6.93
C LYS A 250 64.45 11.74 -7.12
N LEU A 251 63.92 10.58 -7.55
CA LEU A 251 64.73 9.40 -7.88
C LEU A 251 65.71 9.69 -9.02
N ALA A 252 65.23 10.34 -10.10
CA ALA A 252 66.07 10.73 -11.22
C ALA A 252 67.17 11.73 -10.82
N GLN A 253 66.86 12.66 -9.91
CA GLN A 253 67.86 13.58 -9.36
C GLN A 253 68.96 12.82 -8.58
N LEU A 254 68.59 11.90 -7.68
CA LEU A 254 69.55 11.10 -6.91
C LEU A 254 70.41 10.20 -7.79
N GLU A 255 69.82 9.60 -8.84
CA GLU A 255 70.55 8.82 -9.85
C GLU A 255 71.59 9.70 -10.56
N GLN A 256 71.21 10.92 -10.98
CA GLN A 256 72.13 11.84 -11.65
C GLN A 256 73.24 12.36 -10.74
N GLU A 257 72.94 12.61 -9.46
CA GLU A 257 73.93 12.98 -8.44
C GLU A 257 74.97 11.86 -8.25
N GLU A 258 74.52 10.61 -8.10
CA GLU A 258 75.40 9.45 -7.96
C GLU A 258 76.25 9.19 -9.21
N ILE A 259 75.67 9.29 -10.42
CA ILE A 259 76.42 9.22 -11.68
C ILE A 259 77.53 10.27 -11.72
N THR A 260 77.23 11.49 -11.26
CA THR A 260 78.19 12.59 -11.24
C THR A 260 79.32 12.32 -10.25
N LEU A 261 78.98 11.88 -9.02
CA LEU A 261 79.97 11.53 -8.00
C LEU A 261 80.88 10.37 -8.45
N ARG A 262 80.30 9.29 -9.00
CA ARG A 262 81.08 8.16 -9.54
C ARG A 262 81.98 8.57 -10.69
N ARG A 263 81.51 9.44 -11.59
CA ARG A 263 82.30 9.97 -12.70
C ARG A 263 83.49 10.79 -12.19
N THR A 264 83.25 11.76 -11.30
CA THR A 264 84.31 12.58 -10.71
C THR A 264 85.35 11.71 -10.01
N PHE A 265 84.91 10.74 -9.21
CA PHE A 265 85.81 9.79 -8.56
C PHE A 265 86.66 9.02 -9.57
N CYS A 266 86.05 8.53 -10.65
CA CYS A 266 86.77 7.80 -11.70
C CYS A 266 87.80 8.69 -12.41
N GLU A 267 87.43 9.92 -12.76
CA GLU A 267 88.32 10.88 -13.42
C GLU A 267 89.55 11.20 -12.55
N GLU A 268 89.37 11.35 -11.24
CA GLU A 268 90.43 11.71 -10.31
C GLU A 268 91.33 10.51 -9.91
N HIS A 269 90.73 9.33 -9.73
CA HIS A 269 91.38 8.21 -9.05
C HIS A 269 91.55 6.94 -9.89
N ALA A 270 90.72 6.68 -10.91
CA ALA A 270 90.68 5.37 -11.57
C ALA A 270 92.01 4.98 -12.24
N ARG A 271 92.79 5.96 -12.74
CA ARG A 271 94.11 5.71 -13.35
C ARG A 271 95.13 5.09 -12.38
N PHE A 272 94.90 5.19 -11.08
CA PHE A 272 95.77 4.66 -10.03
C PHE A 272 95.24 3.36 -9.41
N LEU A 273 94.05 2.90 -9.83
CA LEU A 273 93.39 1.72 -9.27
C LEU A 273 93.33 0.61 -10.33
N PRO A 274 93.90 -0.58 -10.09
CA PRO A 274 93.72 -1.70 -11.01
C PRO A 274 92.26 -2.15 -11.00
N SER A 275 91.70 -2.42 -12.17
CA SER A 275 90.29 -2.84 -12.35
C SER A 275 89.94 -4.13 -11.59
N THR A 276 90.93 -4.94 -11.22
CA THR A 276 90.75 -6.17 -10.43
C THR A 276 90.43 -5.91 -8.95
N LEU A 277 90.61 -4.69 -8.45
CA LEU A 277 90.37 -4.36 -7.04
C LEU A 277 88.86 -4.25 -6.72
N CYS A 278 88.09 -3.66 -7.64
CA CYS A 278 86.64 -3.54 -7.55
C CYS A 278 86.07 -3.45 -8.98
N PRO A 279 85.50 -4.55 -9.51
CA PRO A 279 84.94 -4.58 -10.86
C PRO A 279 83.79 -3.58 -11.06
N GLU A 280 83.02 -3.29 -10.00
CA GLU A 280 81.88 -2.36 -10.08
C GLU A 280 82.29 -0.88 -10.08
N ILE A 281 83.57 -0.55 -9.94
CA ILE A 281 84.02 0.84 -9.77
C ILE A 281 83.67 1.76 -10.96
N GLN A 282 83.46 1.17 -12.15
CA GLN A 282 83.01 1.88 -13.36
C GLN A 282 81.54 1.60 -13.72
N SER A 283 80.81 0.85 -12.89
CA SER A 283 79.40 0.53 -13.13
C SER A 283 78.51 1.76 -12.92
N LEU A 284 77.45 1.85 -13.72
CA LEU A 284 76.38 2.82 -13.49
C LEU A 284 75.60 2.45 -12.21
N PRO A 285 75.01 3.43 -11.51
CA PRO A 285 74.16 3.13 -10.36
C PRO A 285 72.89 2.39 -10.76
N ASP A 286 72.29 1.72 -9.77
CA ASP A 286 71.02 1.03 -9.94
C ASP A 286 69.90 2.01 -10.33
N ARG A 287 69.03 1.56 -11.24
CA ARG A 287 67.91 2.37 -11.72
C ARG A 287 66.60 1.89 -11.11
N TYR A 288 65.85 2.82 -10.52
CA TYR A 288 64.57 2.54 -9.89
C TYR A 288 63.40 3.02 -10.76
N THR A 289 62.35 2.21 -10.87
CA THR A 289 61.13 2.56 -11.63
C THR A 289 59.88 2.39 -10.78
N VAL A 290 58.97 3.38 -10.85
CA VAL A 290 57.65 3.32 -10.21
C VAL A 290 56.62 2.88 -11.25
N ALA A 291 56.03 1.70 -11.06
CA ALA A 291 54.96 1.16 -11.90
C ALA A 291 53.60 1.25 -11.19
N LEU A 292 52.55 1.56 -11.94
CA LEU A 292 51.18 1.46 -11.45
C LEU A 292 50.73 -0.01 -11.62
N THR A 293 50.32 -0.65 -10.52
CA THR A 293 49.69 -1.97 -10.59
C THR A 293 48.19 -1.80 -10.48
N ASP A 294 47.47 -2.02 -11.57
CA ASP A 294 46.02 -2.09 -11.52
C ASP A 294 45.62 -3.36 -10.76
N HIS A 295 45.06 -3.19 -9.56
CA HIS A 295 44.40 -4.27 -8.83
C HIS A 295 43.03 -4.60 -9.47
N THR A 296 43.01 -4.97 -10.73
CA THR A 296 42.01 -5.92 -11.24
C THR A 296 42.65 -7.28 -11.10
N GLY A 297 42.18 -8.07 -10.13
CA GLY A 297 42.79 -9.35 -9.79
C GLY A 297 42.92 -10.26 -11.00
N ASP A 298 44.16 -10.45 -11.44
CA ASP A 298 44.68 -11.74 -11.85
C ASP A 298 46.17 -11.77 -11.53
N SER A 299 46.50 -12.61 -10.56
CA SER A 299 47.85 -12.96 -10.17
C SER A 299 48.44 -13.88 -11.22
N VAL A 300 49.44 -13.44 -12.00
CA VAL A 300 50.56 -14.32 -12.39
C VAL A 300 51.87 -13.51 -12.44
N ALA A 301 52.87 -14.13 -11.83
CA ALA A 301 54.25 -13.73 -11.62
C ALA A 301 54.98 -13.07 -12.80
N CYS A 302 55.81 -12.08 -12.46
CA CYS A 302 57.12 -11.91 -13.08
C CYS A 302 58.15 -11.72 -11.97
N GLU A 303 58.70 -12.86 -11.54
CA GLU A 303 60.04 -12.95 -11.01
C GLU A 303 60.97 -12.74 -12.22
N GLU A 304 61.76 -11.67 -12.23
CA GLU A 304 62.97 -11.64 -13.05
C GLU A 304 63.98 -10.67 -12.44
N ALA A 305 64.97 -11.27 -11.80
CA ALA A 305 66.25 -10.65 -11.49
C ALA A 305 67.16 -10.77 -12.72
N GLN A 306 67.73 -9.65 -13.15
CA GLN A 306 69.10 -9.56 -13.67
C GLN A 306 69.55 -8.10 -13.70
#